data_AF-A0A673G8K2-F1
#
_entry.id   AF-A0A673G8K2-F1
#
_cell.length_a   1.000
_cell.length_b   1.000
_cell.length_c   1.000
_cell.angle_alpha   90.00
_cell.angle_beta   90.00
_cell.angle_gamma   90.00
#
_symmetry.space_group_name_H-M   'P 1'
#
loop_
_entity.id
_entity.type
_entity.pdbx_description
1 polymer ?
#
loop_
_entity_poly.entity_id
_entity_poly.type
_entity_poly.pdbx_seq_one_letter_code
_entity_poly.pdbx_strand_id
1 'polypeptide(L)'
;MVFLHQAGVSPWQDPHQVHLVTQLTTYTLPKPPEISLITRQDEPDSELDRPVSHWRSRLTVNVVSENFLFDREALPGDVHRYMRVYQSGKKMIYLPLLFVDELSNRVKDLMEINSSTTELPLSISYDSIALGKLRFWIHMQDAVYSLQQFGFTEKDADEIKGIFVDTNLYFLALTFFVAAFHLLFDFLAFKNDISFWKHKKSMVGMSSKVWKVKKAFKIHVIWRGLTPTFLFGKMDESEKRTEEYDTLQAMKYLSYLLYPLCIGGAVYALVFVKYKSWYSWIINSLVNGVYAFGFLFMLPQLFVNYKLKSVAHLPWKAFMYKAFNTFIDDVFAFIITMPTSHRLACFRDDVVFLVYLYQRWLYPVDKTRVNEYGVSYDEKPKGKSHKD
;
A
#
# COMPACT_ATOMS: atom_id res chain seq x y z
N MET A 1 -35.29 -21.90 17.20
CA MET A 1 -34.60 -21.79 18.51
C MET A 1 -33.11 -21.84 18.26
N VAL A 2 -32.35 -20.92 18.84
CA VAL A 2 -30.88 -20.94 18.80
C VAL A 2 -30.43 -21.41 20.18
N PHE A 3 -29.76 -22.54 20.26
CA PHE A 3 -29.25 -23.08 21.52
C PHE A 3 -27.78 -22.70 21.67
N LEU A 4 -27.43 -22.09 22.80
CA LEU A 4 -26.07 -21.72 23.15
C LEU A 4 -25.57 -22.74 24.18
N HIS A 5 -24.54 -23.51 23.84
CA HIS A 5 -24.01 -24.55 24.73
C HIS A 5 -22.54 -24.27 25.09
N GLN A 6 -22.14 -24.75 26.25
CA GLN A 6 -20.76 -24.67 26.69
C GLN A 6 -19.88 -25.58 25.81
N ALA A 7 -18.66 -25.13 25.51
CA ALA A 7 -17.68 -25.94 24.79
C ALA A 7 -17.42 -27.25 25.56
N GLY A 8 -17.60 -28.40 24.88
CA GLY A 8 -17.44 -29.73 25.48
C GLY A 8 -18.74 -30.44 25.87
N VAL A 9 -19.90 -29.77 25.80
CA VAL A 9 -21.21 -30.41 26.01
C VAL A 9 -21.85 -30.74 24.66
N SER A 10 -22.33 -31.97 24.52
CA SER A 10 -22.95 -32.50 23.31
C SER A 10 -24.33 -31.86 23.09
N PRO A 11 -24.56 -31.19 21.94
CA PRO A 11 -25.88 -30.63 21.61
C PRO A 11 -26.98 -31.69 21.40
N TRP A 12 -26.60 -32.97 21.38
CA TRP A 12 -27.42 -34.12 20.98
C TRP A 12 -28.18 -34.80 22.13
N GLN A 13 -28.05 -34.28 23.37
CA GLN A 13 -28.84 -34.75 24.51
C GLN A 13 -30.18 -34.02 24.66
N ASP A 14 -30.45 -33.05 23.78
CA ASP A 14 -31.70 -32.31 23.66
C ASP A 14 -32.53 -32.92 22.48
N PRO A 15 -33.85 -33.19 22.61
CA PRO A 15 -34.70 -33.70 21.52
C PRO A 15 -34.83 -32.76 20.31
N HIS A 16 -34.16 -31.60 20.30
CA HIS A 16 -34.18 -30.63 19.21
C HIS A 16 -33.05 -30.84 18.18
N GLN A 17 -33.38 -30.65 16.90
CA GLN A 17 -32.42 -30.72 15.79
C GLN A 17 -31.50 -29.49 15.79
N VAL A 18 -30.18 -29.72 15.83
CA VAL A 18 -29.18 -28.64 15.73
C VAL A 18 -28.83 -28.38 14.27
N HIS A 19 -29.08 -27.15 13.82
CA HIS A 19 -28.85 -26.74 12.42
C HIS A 19 -27.46 -26.18 12.17
N LEU A 20 -26.92 -25.40 13.11
CA LEU A 20 -25.62 -24.72 13.01
C LEU A 20 -24.96 -24.66 14.39
N VAL A 21 -23.64 -24.81 14.41
CA VAL A 21 -22.79 -24.67 15.60
C VAL A 21 -21.65 -23.73 15.23
N THR A 22 -21.38 -22.73 16.07
CA THR A 22 -20.28 -21.79 15.87
C THR A 22 -19.61 -21.47 17.19
N GLN A 23 -18.31 -21.18 17.14
CA GLN A 23 -17.51 -20.85 18.32
C GLN A 23 -17.57 -19.33 18.58
N LEU A 24 -17.88 -18.94 19.82
CA LEU A 24 -17.92 -17.54 20.24
C LEU A 24 -16.63 -17.03 20.86
N THR A 25 -15.68 -17.93 21.15
CA THR A 25 -14.37 -17.59 21.71
C THR A 25 -13.27 -17.83 20.69
N THR A 26 -12.21 -17.04 20.75
CA THR A 26 -11.00 -17.25 19.94
C THR A 26 -9.77 -16.86 20.75
N TYR A 27 -8.63 -17.48 20.45
CA TYR A 27 -7.35 -17.20 21.11
C TYR A 27 -6.49 -16.41 20.13
N THR A 28 -6.16 -15.18 20.48
CA THR A 28 -5.28 -14.35 19.63
C THR A 28 -4.33 -13.53 20.50
N LEU A 29 -3.22 -13.10 19.90
CA LEU A 29 -2.27 -12.25 20.59
C LEU A 29 -2.92 -10.88 20.85
N PRO A 30 -2.83 -10.35 22.09
CA PRO A 30 -3.37 -9.03 22.40
C PRO A 30 -2.71 -7.98 21.51
N LYS A 31 -3.48 -6.98 21.07
CA LYS A 31 -2.92 -5.89 20.27
C LYS A 31 -1.98 -5.08 21.17
N PRO A 32 -0.71 -4.86 20.78
CA PRO A 32 0.18 -4.05 21.59
C PRO A 32 -0.39 -2.62 21.68
N PRO A 33 -0.48 -2.04 22.88
CA PRO A 33 -0.95 -0.67 23.04
C PRO A 33 -0.03 0.29 22.28
N GLU A 34 -0.62 1.35 21.68
CA GLU A 34 0.17 2.40 21.03
C GLU A 34 0.74 3.33 22.11
N ILE A 35 2.04 3.19 22.35
CA ILE A 35 2.75 3.89 23.42
C ILE A 35 3.40 5.17 22.90
N SER A 36 3.58 6.15 23.78
CA SER A 36 4.42 7.30 23.48
C SER A 36 5.88 6.91 23.72
N LEU A 37 6.73 6.97 22.70
CA LEU A 37 8.11 6.46 22.81
C LEU A 37 8.99 7.25 23.82
N ILE A 38 8.63 8.50 24.09
CA ILE A 38 9.35 9.39 25.03
C ILE A 38 8.78 9.28 26.44
N THR A 39 7.45 9.29 26.56
CA THR A 39 6.75 9.12 27.83
C THR A 39 6.59 7.62 28.08
N ARG A 40 7.66 7.02 28.61
CA ARG A 40 7.85 5.60 28.96
C ARG A 40 6.90 5.10 30.08
N GLN A 41 5.63 5.52 30.08
CA GLN A 41 4.68 5.20 31.15
C GLN A 41 4.01 3.84 31.01
N ASP A 42 4.05 3.22 29.82
CA ASP A 42 3.51 1.89 29.60
C ASP A 42 4.52 1.06 28.79
N GLU A 43 5.55 0.50 29.42
CA GLU A 43 6.25 -0.64 28.78
C GLU A 43 5.25 -1.80 28.76
N PRO A 44 4.96 -2.43 27.61
CA PRO A 44 4.09 -3.59 27.58
C PRO A 44 4.77 -4.70 28.39
N ASP A 45 4.10 -5.19 29.44
CA ASP A 45 4.58 -6.35 30.20
C ASP A 45 4.91 -7.50 29.23
N SER A 46 5.94 -8.27 29.54
CA SER A 46 6.35 -9.47 28.80
C SER A 46 5.25 -10.55 28.69
N GLU A 47 4.08 -10.32 29.28
CA GLU A 47 2.87 -11.13 29.13
C GLU A 47 2.12 -10.91 27.80
N LEU A 48 2.43 -9.87 27.01
CA LEU A 48 1.76 -9.62 25.72
C LEU A 48 2.05 -10.67 24.63
N ASP A 49 3.08 -11.51 24.80
CA ASP A 49 3.37 -12.61 23.87
C ASP A 49 2.52 -13.87 24.15
N ARG A 50 1.67 -13.85 25.19
CA ARG A 50 0.77 -14.96 25.49
C ARG A 50 -0.59 -14.75 24.80
N PRO A 51 -1.10 -15.74 24.06
CA PRO A 51 -2.44 -15.64 23.47
C PRO A 51 -3.49 -15.55 24.57
N VAL A 52 -4.38 -14.55 24.46
CA VAL A 52 -5.47 -14.31 25.41
C VAL A 52 -6.80 -14.72 24.77
N SER A 53 -7.72 -15.22 25.60
CA SER A 53 -9.09 -15.53 25.17
C SER A 53 -9.87 -14.27 24.84
N HIS A 54 -10.49 -14.25 23.67
CA HIS A 54 -11.34 -13.17 23.21
C HIS A 54 -12.77 -13.65 22.99
N TRP A 55 -13.74 -12.79 23.28
CA TRP A 55 -15.17 -13.00 23.12
C TRP A 55 -15.71 -12.29 21.87
N ARG A 56 -16.56 -12.99 21.12
CA ARG A 56 -17.32 -12.45 19.99
C ARG A 56 -18.67 -11.96 20.48
N SER A 57 -18.80 -10.64 20.64
CA SER A 57 -20.01 -10.01 21.16
C SER A 57 -21.15 -9.90 20.15
N ARG A 58 -20.89 -10.09 18.85
CA ARG A 58 -21.89 -10.06 17.78
C ARG A 58 -21.91 -11.37 17.01
N LEU A 59 -23.10 -11.93 16.83
CA LEU A 59 -23.36 -13.10 15.99
C LEU A 59 -24.39 -12.72 14.94
N THR A 60 -24.01 -12.76 13.65
CA THR A 60 -24.92 -12.43 12.55
C THR A 60 -25.30 -13.71 11.82
N VAL A 61 -26.60 -14.03 11.84
CA VAL A 61 -27.17 -15.20 11.16
C VAL A 61 -27.93 -14.72 9.94
N ASN A 62 -27.48 -15.17 8.76
CA ASN A 62 -28.10 -14.84 7.50
C ASN A 62 -28.99 -15.99 7.01
N VAL A 63 -30.17 -15.66 6.52
CA VAL A 63 -31.07 -16.60 5.82
C VAL A 63 -31.17 -16.20 4.34
N VAL A 64 -31.12 -17.17 3.44
CA VAL A 64 -31.46 -16.91 2.03
C VAL A 64 -32.96 -16.70 1.92
N SER A 65 -33.37 -15.47 1.60
CA SER A 65 -34.79 -15.09 1.46
C SER A 65 -35.36 -15.37 0.08
N GLU A 66 -34.50 -15.61 -0.91
CA GLU A 66 -34.90 -15.85 -2.30
C GLU A 66 -35.33 -17.31 -2.50
N ASN A 67 -36.51 -17.49 -3.10
CA ASN A 67 -36.96 -18.81 -3.54
C ASN A 67 -36.24 -19.16 -4.85
N PHE A 68 -35.31 -20.12 -4.80
CA PHE A 68 -34.53 -20.54 -5.95
C PHE A 68 -34.71 -22.04 -6.19
N LEU A 69 -35.07 -22.42 -7.42
CA LEU A 69 -35.17 -23.83 -7.78
C LEU A 69 -33.79 -24.32 -8.24
N PHE A 70 -33.18 -25.17 -7.42
CA PHE A 70 -31.94 -25.85 -7.80
C PHE A 70 -32.25 -27.09 -8.64
N ASP A 71 -31.57 -27.21 -9.78
CA ASP A 71 -31.51 -28.48 -10.49
C ASP A 71 -30.59 -29.44 -9.73
N ARG A 72 -31.10 -30.64 -9.45
CA ARG A 72 -30.38 -31.68 -8.69
C ARG A 72 -29.08 -32.08 -9.36
N GLU A 73 -29.02 -32.07 -10.69
CA GLU A 73 -27.85 -32.50 -11.46
C GLU A 73 -26.78 -31.40 -11.58
N ALA A 74 -27.18 -30.14 -11.43
CA ALA A 74 -26.31 -28.97 -11.59
C ALA A 74 -26.12 -28.17 -10.27
N LEU A 75 -26.23 -28.82 -9.13
CA LEU A 75 -26.05 -28.20 -7.81
C LEU A 75 -24.61 -27.71 -7.62
N PRO A 76 -24.38 -26.40 -7.45
CA PRO A 76 -23.05 -25.87 -7.17
C PRO A 76 -22.50 -26.41 -5.84
N GLY A 77 -21.24 -26.87 -5.85
CA GLY A 77 -20.61 -27.51 -4.68
C GLY A 77 -20.43 -26.57 -3.48
N ASP A 78 -20.33 -25.27 -3.72
CA ASP A 78 -20.32 -24.19 -2.72
C ASP A 78 -21.62 -24.15 -1.92
N VAL A 79 -22.77 -24.21 -2.60
CA VAL A 79 -24.10 -24.17 -1.95
C VAL A 79 -24.46 -25.52 -1.32
N HIS A 80 -24.05 -26.62 -1.95
CA HIS A 80 -24.39 -27.97 -1.52
C HIS A 80 -23.98 -28.25 -0.06
N ARG A 81 -22.84 -27.71 0.40
CA ARG A 81 -22.34 -27.86 1.78
C ARG A 81 -23.26 -27.27 2.84
N TYR A 82 -24.00 -26.22 2.50
CA TYR A 82 -24.92 -25.50 3.39
C TYR A 82 -26.37 -25.95 3.19
N MET A 83 -26.64 -26.75 2.16
CA MET A 83 -27.98 -27.20 1.82
C MET A 83 -28.33 -28.49 2.56
N ARG A 84 -29.46 -28.46 3.25
CA ARG A 84 -30.08 -29.66 3.84
C ARG A 84 -31.32 -30.01 3.04
N VAL A 85 -31.32 -31.18 2.45
CA VAL A 85 -32.46 -31.70 1.68
C VAL A 85 -33.20 -32.74 2.51
N TYR A 86 -34.53 -32.69 2.46
CA TYR A 86 -35.39 -33.75 2.98
C TYR A 86 -36.33 -34.22 1.87
N GLN A 87 -36.63 -35.52 1.89
CA GLN A 87 -37.51 -36.11 0.91
C GLN A 87 -38.95 -36.10 1.44
N SER A 88 -39.84 -35.38 0.75
CA SER A 88 -41.28 -35.39 1.01
C SER A 88 -41.98 -36.12 -0.14
N GLY A 89 -42.13 -37.44 0.01
CA GLY A 89 -42.68 -38.31 -1.04
C GLY A 89 -41.81 -38.33 -2.31
N LYS A 90 -42.36 -37.82 -3.43
CA LYS A 90 -41.66 -37.72 -4.72
C LYS A 90 -40.91 -36.40 -4.92
N LYS A 91 -41.05 -35.42 -4.03
CA LYS A 91 -40.39 -34.11 -4.14
C LYS A 91 -39.23 -34.03 -3.14
N MET A 92 -38.07 -33.59 -3.61
CA MET A 92 -36.96 -33.20 -2.75
C MET A 92 -37.13 -31.72 -2.41
N ILE A 93 -37.16 -31.40 -1.13
CA ILE A 93 -37.31 -30.03 -0.64
C ILE A 93 -36.07 -29.71 0.17
N TYR A 94 -35.48 -28.54 -0.08
CA TYR A 94 -34.36 -28.06 0.70
C TYR A 94 -34.85 -27.10 1.79
N LEU A 95 -34.23 -27.16 2.96
CA LEU A 95 -34.46 -26.19 4.03
C LEU A 95 -33.83 -24.84 3.67
N PRO A 96 -34.38 -23.72 4.17
CA PRO A 96 -33.77 -22.41 3.97
C PRO A 96 -32.28 -22.44 4.30
N LEU A 97 -31.47 -21.91 3.38
CA LEU A 97 -30.03 -21.87 3.56
C LEU A 97 -29.72 -20.86 4.67
N LEU A 98 -29.16 -21.36 5.76
CA LEU A 98 -28.72 -20.57 6.91
C LEU A 98 -27.20 -20.50 6.88
N PHE A 99 -26.67 -19.29 7.12
CA PHE A 99 -25.24 -19.02 7.09
C PHE A 99 -24.86 -18.11 8.26
N VAL A 100 -23.87 -18.53 9.06
CA VAL A 100 -23.28 -17.66 10.08
C VAL A 100 -22.21 -16.81 9.41
N ASP A 101 -22.34 -15.49 9.54
CA ASP A 101 -21.34 -14.57 9.00
C ASP A 101 -20.14 -14.46 9.94
N GLU A 102 -19.16 -15.34 9.71
CA GLU A 102 -17.87 -15.32 10.41
C GLU A 102 -16.90 -14.29 9.84
N LEU A 103 -17.14 -13.77 8.63
CA LEU A 103 -16.25 -12.81 7.97
C LEU A 103 -16.45 -11.40 8.51
N SER A 104 -17.68 -11.04 8.86
CA SER A 104 -18.00 -9.81 9.57
C SER A 104 -17.41 -9.74 10.97
N ASN A 105 -16.97 -10.86 11.55
CA ASN A 105 -16.31 -10.89 12.85
C ASN A 105 -14.85 -10.48 12.70
N ARG A 106 -14.56 -9.23 13.05
CA ARG A 106 -13.23 -8.64 12.95
C ARG A 106 -12.47 -8.76 14.25
N VAL A 107 -11.15 -8.94 14.17
CA VAL A 107 -10.27 -8.99 15.35
C VAL A 107 -10.33 -7.69 16.16
N LYS A 108 -10.61 -6.55 15.52
CA LYS A 108 -10.79 -5.25 16.20
C LYS A 108 -12.04 -5.14 17.07
N ASP A 109 -13.06 -5.96 16.82
CA ASP A 109 -14.36 -5.91 17.52
C ASP A 109 -14.46 -6.98 18.63
N LEU A 110 -13.40 -7.78 18.80
CA LEU A 110 -13.30 -8.80 19.83
C LEU A 110 -13.08 -8.17 21.21
N MET A 111 -13.74 -8.73 22.23
CA MET A 111 -13.57 -8.31 23.62
C MET A 111 -12.61 -9.24 24.34
N GLU A 112 -11.56 -8.71 24.97
CA GLU A 112 -10.65 -9.50 25.79
C GLU A 112 -11.37 -10.04 27.03
N ILE A 113 -11.22 -11.34 27.30
CA ILE A 113 -11.79 -12.00 28.48
C ILE A 113 -10.75 -11.98 29.59
N ASN A 114 -10.98 -11.15 30.60
CA ASN A 114 -10.15 -11.10 31.81
C ASN A 114 -10.81 -11.89 32.95
N SER A 115 -10.01 -12.32 33.93
CA SER A 115 -10.45 -13.06 35.13
C SER A 115 -11.53 -12.32 35.95
N SER A 116 -11.62 -11.00 35.80
CA SER A 116 -12.63 -10.15 36.45
C SER A 116 -13.96 -10.04 35.70
N THR A 117 -14.05 -10.59 34.48
CA THR A 117 -15.23 -10.42 33.61
C THR A 117 -16.26 -11.48 33.95
N THR A 118 -17.37 -11.09 34.57
CA THR A 118 -18.46 -12.01 34.98
C THR A 118 -19.60 -12.10 33.96
N GLU A 119 -19.79 -11.07 33.14
CA GLU A 119 -20.87 -10.98 32.15
C GLU A 119 -20.29 -10.61 30.79
N LEU A 120 -20.77 -11.29 29.75
CA LEU A 120 -20.34 -11.06 28.36
C LEU A 120 -21.57 -10.75 27.51
N PRO A 121 -21.65 -9.54 26.90
CA PRO A 121 -22.78 -9.20 26.06
C PRO A 121 -22.75 -10.01 24.75
N LEU A 122 -23.92 -10.50 24.32
CA LEU A 122 -24.10 -11.17 23.04
C LEU A 122 -25.29 -10.56 22.29
N SER A 123 -25.01 -9.93 21.16
CA SER A 123 -26.00 -9.41 20.22
C SER A 123 -26.15 -10.37 19.04
N ILE A 124 -27.35 -10.93 18.86
CA ILE A 124 -27.67 -11.82 17.75
C ILE A 124 -28.44 -11.00 16.71
N SER A 125 -27.83 -10.77 15.54
CA SER A 125 -28.49 -10.17 14.38
C SER A 125 -29.01 -11.26 13.47
N TYR A 126 -30.23 -11.09 12.97
CA TYR A 126 -30.84 -12.00 12.00
C TYR A 126 -31.22 -11.22 10.75
N ASP A 127 -30.55 -11.53 9.64
CA ASP A 127 -30.64 -10.76 8.40
C ASP A 127 -30.92 -11.68 7.20
N SER A 128 -31.50 -11.11 6.14
CA SER A 128 -31.70 -11.83 4.88
C SER A 128 -30.55 -11.59 3.91
N ILE A 129 -30.14 -12.60 3.15
CA ILE A 129 -29.09 -12.51 2.15
C ILE A 129 -29.55 -13.04 0.78
N ALA A 130 -29.18 -12.34 -0.29
CA ALA A 130 -29.38 -12.82 -1.65
C ALA A 130 -28.45 -14.01 -1.96
N LEU A 131 -28.86 -14.93 -2.83
CA LEU A 131 -28.07 -16.13 -3.13
C LEU A 131 -26.70 -15.77 -3.73
N GLY A 132 -26.64 -14.77 -4.62
CA GLY A 132 -25.37 -14.33 -5.21
C GLY A 132 -24.39 -13.77 -4.18
N LYS A 133 -24.88 -13.00 -3.20
CA LYS A 133 -24.06 -12.44 -2.13
C LYS A 133 -23.58 -13.54 -1.17
N LEU A 134 -24.41 -14.53 -0.88
CA LEU A 134 -24.02 -15.71 -0.10
C LEU A 134 -22.87 -16.46 -0.77
N ARG A 135 -22.99 -16.75 -2.08
CA ARG A 135 -21.95 -17.47 -2.82
C ARG A 135 -20.63 -16.71 -2.84
N PHE A 136 -20.69 -15.39 -3.03
CA PHE A 136 -19.52 -14.53 -2.91
C PHE A 136 -18.87 -14.64 -1.53
N TRP A 137 -19.66 -14.59 -0.46
CA TRP A 137 -19.14 -14.74 0.91
C TRP A 137 -18.50 -16.10 1.18
N ILE A 138 -19.10 -17.20 0.69
CA ILE A 138 -18.53 -18.54 0.81
C ILE A 138 -17.15 -18.58 0.12
N HIS A 139 -17.04 -18.07 -1.10
CA HIS A 139 -15.75 -18.01 -1.80
C HIS A 139 -14.72 -17.13 -1.11
N MET A 140 -15.15 -16.02 -0.50
CA MET A 140 -14.27 -15.17 0.28
C MET A 140 -13.77 -15.88 1.54
N GLN A 141 -14.63 -16.62 2.24
CA GLN A 141 -14.24 -17.43 3.41
C GLN A 141 -13.20 -18.47 3.01
N ASP A 142 -13.45 -19.21 1.92
CA ASP A 142 -12.52 -20.21 1.38
C ASP A 142 -11.17 -19.57 0.98
N ALA A 143 -11.19 -18.37 0.38
CA ALA A 143 -9.98 -17.64 0.00
C ALA A 143 -9.17 -17.20 1.23
N VAL A 144 -9.81 -16.66 2.26
CA VAL A 144 -9.14 -16.27 3.51
C VAL A 144 -8.55 -17.49 4.21
N TYR A 145 -9.31 -18.59 4.28
CA TYR A 145 -8.82 -19.85 4.84
C TYR A 145 -7.61 -20.40 4.06
N SER A 146 -7.66 -20.35 2.73
CA SER A 146 -6.52 -20.74 1.89
C SER A 146 -5.29 -19.87 2.12
N LEU A 147 -5.44 -18.55 2.28
CA LEU A 147 -4.31 -17.66 2.60
C LEU A 147 -3.65 -18.03 3.93
N GLN A 148 -4.43 -18.37 4.95
CA GLN A 148 -3.91 -18.85 6.23
C GLN A 148 -3.12 -20.16 6.06
N GLN A 149 -3.59 -21.07 5.20
CA GLN A 149 -2.83 -22.30 4.88
C GLN A 149 -1.51 -22.02 4.16
N PHE A 150 -1.42 -20.93 3.39
CA PHE A 150 -0.17 -20.47 2.76
C PHE A 150 0.79 -19.75 3.74
N GLY A 151 0.43 -19.65 5.02
CA GLY A 151 1.27 -19.05 6.06
C GLY A 151 1.03 -17.56 6.32
N PHE A 152 -0.06 -16.99 5.81
CA PHE A 152 -0.47 -15.63 6.21
C PHE A 152 -0.91 -15.63 7.69
N THR A 153 -0.54 -14.57 8.41
CA THR A 153 -0.96 -14.44 9.82
C THR A 153 -2.45 -14.18 9.93
N GLU A 154 -3.08 -14.54 11.05
CA GLU A 154 -4.51 -14.24 11.28
C GLU A 154 -4.80 -12.73 11.20
N LYS A 155 -3.82 -11.91 11.57
CA LYS A 155 -3.90 -10.46 11.47
C LYS A 155 -3.97 -10.01 10.01
N ASP A 156 -3.09 -10.51 9.14
CA ASP A 156 -3.11 -10.15 7.71
C ASP A 156 -4.41 -10.61 7.05
N ALA A 157 -4.90 -11.80 7.42
CA ALA A 157 -6.19 -12.31 7.00
C ALA A 157 -7.35 -11.41 7.46
N ASP A 158 -7.33 -10.92 8.70
CA ASP A 158 -8.33 -9.97 9.21
C ASP A 158 -8.29 -8.61 8.50
N GLU A 159 -7.11 -8.13 8.12
CA GLU A 159 -6.97 -6.92 7.31
C GLU A 159 -7.64 -7.10 5.94
N ILE A 160 -7.45 -8.26 5.29
CA ILE A 160 -8.15 -8.62 4.05
C ILE A 160 -9.66 -8.69 4.26
N LYS A 161 -10.14 -9.33 5.34
CA LYS A 161 -11.57 -9.33 5.69
C LYS A 161 -12.11 -7.90 5.78
N GLY A 162 -11.35 -7.01 6.40
CA GLY A 162 -11.72 -5.62 6.55
C GLY A 162 -11.92 -4.87 5.26
N ILE A 163 -11.13 -5.16 4.23
CA ILE A 163 -11.29 -4.53 2.91
C ILE A 163 -12.70 -4.78 2.36
N PHE A 164 -13.27 -5.96 2.54
CA PHE A 164 -14.59 -6.31 1.99
C PHE A 164 -15.76 -6.06 2.96
N VAL A 165 -15.53 -6.15 4.27
CA VAL A 165 -16.56 -5.94 5.31
C VAL A 165 -16.78 -4.45 5.58
N ASP A 166 -15.69 -3.70 5.79
CA ASP A 166 -15.76 -2.29 6.22
C ASP A 166 -15.97 -1.33 5.04
N THR A 167 -15.59 -1.75 3.82
CA THR A 167 -15.65 -0.90 2.62
C THR A 167 -16.89 -1.18 1.79
N ASN A 168 -17.48 -0.13 1.24
CA ASN A 168 -18.53 -0.28 0.25
C ASN A 168 -17.97 -0.92 -1.05
N LEU A 169 -18.64 -1.98 -1.52
CA LEU A 169 -18.24 -2.75 -2.70
C LEU A 169 -18.05 -1.90 -3.97
N TYR A 170 -18.83 -0.83 -4.15
CA TYR A 170 -18.66 0.09 -5.28
C TYR A 170 -17.35 0.86 -5.21
N PHE A 171 -16.97 1.33 -4.02
CA PHE A 171 -15.69 2.00 -3.80
C PHE A 171 -14.53 1.03 -3.96
N LEU A 172 -14.67 -0.21 -3.50
CA LEU A 172 -13.67 -1.25 -3.70
C LEU A 172 -13.46 -1.59 -5.18
N ALA A 173 -14.55 -1.77 -5.93
CA ALA A 173 -14.50 -2.03 -7.37
C ALA A 173 -13.86 -0.87 -8.14
N LEU A 174 -14.20 0.38 -7.78
CA LEU A 174 -13.55 1.56 -8.33
C LEU A 174 -12.05 1.55 -8.05
N THR A 175 -11.65 1.28 -6.81
CA THR A 175 -10.24 1.21 -6.41
C THR A 175 -9.46 0.17 -7.21
N PHE A 176 -10.05 -1.02 -7.42
CA PHE A 176 -9.42 -2.07 -8.21
C PHE A 176 -9.28 -1.70 -9.69
N PHE A 177 -10.34 -1.15 -10.28
CA PHE A 177 -10.33 -0.67 -11.67
C PHE A 177 -9.22 0.36 -11.87
N VAL A 178 -9.11 1.31 -10.95
CA VAL A 178 -8.13 2.38 -10.97
C VAL A 178 -6.71 1.85 -10.82
N ALA A 179 -6.48 0.97 -9.85
CA ALA A 179 -5.19 0.35 -9.65
C ALA A 179 -4.73 -0.39 -10.92
N ALA A 180 -5.66 -1.01 -11.65
CA ALA A 180 -5.35 -1.64 -12.94
C ALA A 180 -4.94 -0.61 -14.02
N PHE A 181 -5.57 0.56 -14.08
CA PHE A 181 -5.14 1.64 -15.00
C PHE A 181 -3.80 2.24 -14.60
N HIS A 182 -3.56 2.48 -13.31
CA HIS A 182 -2.26 2.97 -12.82
C HIS A 182 -1.14 1.99 -13.17
N LEU A 183 -1.34 0.70 -12.88
CA LEU A 183 -0.41 -0.37 -13.24
C LEU A 183 -0.19 -0.47 -14.76
N LEU A 184 -1.25 -0.29 -15.56
CA LEU A 184 -1.15 -0.29 -17.01
C LEU A 184 -0.27 0.86 -17.52
N PHE A 185 -0.49 2.09 -17.05
CA PHE A 185 0.31 3.24 -17.48
C PHE A 185 1.75 3.18 -16.99
N ASP A 186 1.97 2.71 -15.76
CA ASP A 186 3.30 2.42 -15.23
C ASP A 186 4.01 1.36 -16.06
N PHE A 187 3.31 0.29 -16.44
CA PHE A 187 3.87 -0.74 -17.31
C PHE A 187 4.21 -0.19 -18.70
N LEU A 188 3.39 0.69 -19.26
CA LEU A 188 3.66 1.34 -20.54
C LEU A 188 4.83 2.32 -20.46
N ALA A 189 4.95 3.06 -19.37
CA ALA A 189 6.09 3.93 -19.07
C ALA A 189 7.37 3.10 -18.93
N PHE A 190 7.33 2.03 -18.14
CA PHE A 190 8.43 1.10 -17.94
C PHE A 190 8.85 0.39 -19.23
N LYS A 191 7.88 -0.06 -20.05
CA LYS A 191 8.14 -0.64 -21.37
C LYS A 191 8.81 0.36 -22.29
N ASN A 192 8.37 1.62 -22.28
CA ASN A 192 9.00 2.69 -23.03
C ASN A 192 10.44 2.93 -22.57
N ASP A 193 10.68 2.90 -21.25
CA ASP A 193 12.01 3.02 -20.66
C ASP A 193 12.91 1.83 -21.05
N ILE A 194 12.45 0.58 -20.94
CA ILE A 194 13.21 -0.60 -21.39
C ILE A 194 13.52 -0.52 -22.88
N SER A 195 12.52 -0.20 -23.71
CA SER A 195 12.73 -0.04 -25.15
C SER A 195 13.77 1.03 -25.44
N PHE A 196 13.79 2.10 -24.65
CA PHE A 196 14.78 3.16 -24.74
C PHE A 196 16.19 2.69 -24.35
N TRP A 197 16.34 1.90 -23.28
CA TRP A 197 17.65 1.39 -22.83
C TRP A 197 18.19 0.26 -23.72
N LYS A 198 17.31 -0.58 -24.28
CA LYS A 198 17.68 -1.72 -25.14
C LYS A 198 18.51 -1.32 -26.37
N HIS A 199 18.35 -0.09 -26.86
CA HIS A 199 19.04 0.39 -28.06
C HIS A 199 20.30 1.22 -27.78
N LYS A 200 20.66 1.47 -26.51
CA LYS A 200 21.87 2.25 -26.17
C LYS A 200 23.07 1.36 -25.83
N LYS A 201 24.20 1.59 -26.50
CA LYS A 201 25.48 0.88 -26.27
C LYS A 201 26.37 1.50 -25.18
N SER A 202 25.97 2.61 -24.57
CA SER A 202 26.79 3.37 -23.60
C SER A 202 25.96 3.77 -22.38
N MET A 203 26.43 3.40 -21.18
CA MET A 203 25.85 3.76 -19.87
C MET A 203 26.35 5.10 -19.31
N VAL A 204 27.10 5.88 -20.11
CA VAL A 204 27.75 7.14 -19.68
C VAL A 204 26.74 8.14 -19.08
N GLY A 205 25.48 8.13 -19.52
CA GLY A 205 24.43 8.96 -18.93
C GLY A 205 24.02 8.57 -17.50
N MET A 206 24.01 7.28 -17.18
CA MET A 206 23.63 6.78 -15.85
C MET A 206 24.78 6.95 -14.84
N SER A 207 26.02 6.69 -15.27
CA SER A 207 27.21 6.94 -14.44
C SER A 207 27.37 8.43 -14.10
N SER A 208 27.01 9.35 -14.99
CA SER A 208 27.02 10.79 -14.71
C SER A 208 26.04 11.20 -13.61
N LYS A 209 24.86 10.57 -13.53
CA LYS A 209 23.86 10.84 -12.49
C LYS A 209 24.30 10.27 -11.13
N VAL A 210 24.78 9.03 -11.11
CA VAL A 210 25.33 8.39 -9.90
C VAL A 210 26.53 9.18 -9.39
N TRP A 211 27.39 9.67 -10.29
CA TRP A 211 28.51 10.55 -9.95
C TRP A 211 28.04 11.89 -9.38
N LYS A 212 27.03 12.54 -9.98
CA LYS A 212 26.42 13.78 -9.45
C LYS A 212 25.87 13.58 -8.04
N VAL A 213 25.18 12.46 -7.78
CA VAL A 213 24.67 12.11 -6.45
C VAL A 213 25.84 11.88 -5.48
N LYS A 214 26.82 11.04 -5.83
CA LYS A 214 28.01 10.80 -5.01
C LYS A 214 28.74 12.09 -4.63
N LYS A 215 28.84 13.02 -5.58
CA LYS A 215 29.48 14.33 -5.44
C LYS A 215 28.66 15.30 -4.58
N ALA A 216 27.34 15.36 -4.81
CA ALA A 216 26.42 16.20 -4.03
C ALA A 216 26.37 15.79 -2.55
N PHE A 217 26.36 14.49 -2.26
CA PHE A 217 26.43 13.95 -0.90
C PHE A 217 27.87 13.89 -0.34
N LYS A 218 28.88 14.29 -1.12
CA LYS A 218 30.31 14.30 -0.75
C LYS A 218 30.83 12.95 -0.22
N ILE A 219 30.30 11.84 -0.73
CA ILE A 219 30.60 10.50 -0.23
C ILE A 219 31.93 10.03 -0.81
N HIS A 220 33.01 10.16 -0.03
CA HIS A 220 34.28 9.46 -0.31
C HIS A 220 34.29 8.15 0.47
N VAL A 221 34.01 7.06 -0.24
CA VAL A 221 34.18 5.70 0.29
C VAL A 221 35.66 5.34 0.13
N ILE A 222 36.42 5.39 1.22
CA ILE A 222 37.77 4.86 1.24
C ILE A 222 37.70 3.45 1.81
N TRP A 223 38.05 2.47 0.98
CA TRP A 223 38.18 1.09 1.42
C TRP A 223 39.52 0.92 2.13
N ARG A 224 39.49 0.77 3.47
CA ARG A 224 40.63 0.28 4.26
C ARG A 224 40.28 -1.11 4.76
N GLY A 225 40.64 -2.15 4.00
CA GLY A 225 40.31 -3.55 4.34
C GLY A 225 38.83 -3.88 4.14
N LEU A 226 38.20 -4.57 5.10
CA LEU A 226 36.81 -5.08 5.03
C LEU A 226 35.72 -4.07 5.47
N THR A 227 36.08 -2.93 6.07
CA THR A 227 35.11 -1.96 6.57
C THR A 227 35.17 -0.65 5.77
N PRO A 228 34.06 -0.22 5.13
CA PRO A 228 34.02 1.05 4.43
C PRO A 228 33.97 2.21 5.45
N THR A 229 34.95 3.10 5.40
CA THR A 229 34.95 4.33 6.23
C THR A 229 34.48 5.52 5.39
N PHE A 230 33.43 6.21 5.85
CA PHE A 230 32.85 7.36 5.17
C PHE A 230 33.56 8.65 5.63
N LEU A 231 34.22 9.36 4.70
CA LEU A 231 34.82 10.68 4.96
C LEU A 231 34.08 11.77 4.19
N PHE A 232 33.60 12.80 4.90
CA PHE A 232 33.01 14.00 4.33
C PHE A 232 34.11 15.05 4.08
N GLY A 233 34.67 15.07 2.86
CA GLY A 233 35.77 15.97 2.47
C GLY A 233 35.38 17.42 2.12
N LYS A 234 36.33 18.36 2.25
CA LYS A 234 36.23 19.77 1.83
C LYS A 234 36.60 19.94 0.33
N MET A 235 36.07 21.03 -0.26
CA MET A 235 36.06 21.35 -1.70
C MET A 235 37.46 21.40 -2.34
N ASP A 236 37.58 20.81 -3.54
CA ASP A 236 38.79 20.86 -4.37
C ASP A 236 38.71 22.02 -5.38
N GLU A 237 39.82 22.70 -5.65
CA GLU A 237 39.85 23.97 -6.43
C GLU A 237 39.50 23.82 -7.92
N SER A 238 39.62 22.60 -8.45
CA SER A 238 39.29 22.26 -9.85
C SER A 238 37.78 22.28 -10.13
N GLU A 239 36.91 22.34 -9.11
CA GLU A 239 35.45 22.40 -9.25
C GLU A 239 34.88 23.80 -9.55
N LYS A 240 35.70 24.87 -9.45
CA LYS A 240 35.23 26.26 -9.55
C LYS A 240 34.83 26.72 -10.97
N ARG A 241 35.05 25.92 -12.02
CA ARG A 241 35.04 26.42 -13.42
C ARG A 241 33.98 25.86 -14.37
N THR A 242 32.99 25.11 -13.92
CA THR A 242 31.99 24.51 -14.82
C THR A 242 30.55 24.85 -14.43
N GLU A 243 29.65 24.95 -15.42
CA GLU A 243 28.18 25.14 -15.26
C GLU A 243 27.51 24.16 -14.29
N GLU A 244 28.19 23.04 -14.00
CA GLU A 244 27.83 22.05 -12.99
C GLU A 244 27.79 22.60 -11.56
N TYR A 245 28.52 23.68 -11.28
CA TYR A 245 28.59 24.30 -9.94
C TYR A 245 27.22 24.83 -9.49
N ASP A 246 26.47 25.49 -10.38
CA ASP A 246 25.20 26.14 -10.00
C ASP A 246 24.12 25.10 -9.66
N THR A 247 24.11 23.97 -10.36
CA THR A 247 23.20 22.86 -10.03
C THR A 247 23.55 22.20 -8.71
N LEU A 248 24.85 21.99 -8.45
CA LEU A 248 25.32 21.45 -7.18
C LEU A 248 25.10 22.43 -6.02
N GLN A 249 25.22 23.74 -6.25
CA GLN A 249 24.89 24.77 -5.27
C GLN A 249 23.40 24.80 -4.96
N ALA A 250 22.53 24.77 -5.98
CA ALA A 250 21.08 24.68 -5.77
C ALA A 250 20.71 23.43 -4.97
N MET A 251 21.30 22.27 -5.29
CA MET A 251 21.13 21.04 -4.49
C MET A 251 21.68 21.18 -3.07
N LYS A 252 22.78 21.89 -2.88
CA LYS A 252 23.36 22.14 -1.56
C LYS A 252 22.46 23.03 -0.71
N TYR A 253 22.02 24.19 -1.21
CA TYR A 253 21.11 25.08 -0.48
C TYR A 253 19.78 24.39 -0.16
N LEU A 254 19.23 23.68 -1.13
CA LEU A 254 17.97 22.98 -0.96
C LEU A 254 18.08 21.82 0.04
N SER A 255 19.20 21.09 0.07
CA SER A 255 19.45 20.06 1.10
C SER A 255 19.71 20.66 2.48
N TYR A 256 20.35 21.82 2.59
CA TYR A 256 20.48 22.56 3.86
C TYR A 256 19.13 22.98 4.46
N LEU A 257 18.11 23.20 3.63
CA LEU A 257 16.74 23.45 4.06
C LEU A 257 15.99 22.15 4.39
N LEU A 258 16.18 21.11 3.58
CA LEU A 258 15.45 19.86 3.74
C LEU A 258 15.90 19.04 4.95
N TYR A 259 17.21 18.90 5.20
CA TYR A 259 17.70 18.12 6.33
C TYR A 259 17.12 18.56 7.68
N PRO A 260 17.11 19.86 8.05
CA PRO A 260 16.47 20.30 9.29
C PRO A 260 14.94 20.12 9.26
N LEU A 261 14.29 20.20 8.10
CA LEU A 261 12.85 19.92 7.98
C LEU A 261 12.54 18.44 8.23
N CYS A 262 13.31 17.52 7.65
CA CYS A 262 13.17 16.08 7.87
C CYS A 262 13.49 15.69 9.32
N ILE A 263 14.58 16.22 9.88
CA ILE A 263 14.97 15.96 11.27
C ILE A 263 13.91 16.57 12.21
N GLY A 264 13.49 17.81 11.96
CA GLY A 264 12.44 18.47 12.74
C GLY A 264 11.11 17.71 12.68
N GLY A 265 10.73 17.22 11.50
CA GLY A 265 9.54 16.38 11.33
C GLY A 265 9.65 15.03 12.05
N ALA A 266 10.81 14.38 12.01
CA ALA A 266 11.05 13.13 12.74
C ALA A 266 11.02 13.34 14.27
N VAL A 267 11.58 14.45 14.76
CA VAL A 267 11.53 14.84 16.18
C VAL A 267 10.12 15.18 16.60
N TYR A 268 9.38 15.96 15.80
CA TYR A 268 7.97 16.26 16.03
C TYR A 268 7.14 14.97 16.11
N ALA A 269 7.34 14.06 15.16
CA ALA A 269 6.68 12.76 15.15
C ALA A 269 7.01 11.97 16.42
N LEU A 270 8.27 11.96 16.85
CA LEU A 270 8.69 11.26 18.07
C LEU A 270 8.01 11.80 19.33
N VAL A 271 7.77 13.12 19.40
CA VAL A 271 7.20 13.79 20.57
C VAL A 271 5.67 13.71 20.61
N PHE A 272 5.00 13.92 19.48
CA PHE A 272 3.54 14.11 19.44
C PHE A 272 2.76 12.93 18.88
N VAL A 273 3.41 11.96 18.23
CA VAL A 273 2.74 10.81 17.62
C VAL A 273 3.03 9.55 18.43
N LYS A 274 1.98 8.77 18.70
CA LYS A 274 2.10 7.46 19.36
C LYS A 274 2.53 6.42 18.35
N TYR A 275 3.47 5.56 18.73
CA TYR A 275 4.00 4.51 17.87
C TYR A 275 4.04 3.18 18.62
N LYS A 276 3.88 2.08 17.88
CA LYS A 276 3.95 0.73 18.44
C LYS A 276 5.35 0.35 18.91
N SER A 277 6.38 0.90 18.26
CA SER A 277 7.77 0.60 18.57
C SER A 277 8.71 1.63 17.97
N TRP A 278 9.97 1.64 18.43
CA TRP A 278 11.07 2.37 17.79
C TRP A 278 11.23 2.00 16.32
N TYR A 279 11.03 0.73 15.97
CA TYR A 279 11.04 0.28 14.58
C TYR A 279 9.94 0.96 13.75
N SER A 280 8.70 1.01 14.28
CA SER A 280 7.58 1.67 13.62
C SER A 280 7.85 3.17 13.40
N TRP A 281 8.44 3.86 14.40
CA TRP A 281 8.84 5.25 14.25
C TRP A 281 9.94 5.45 13.21
N ILE A 282 10.99 4.60 13.20
CA ILE A 282 12.07 4.66 12.21
C ILE A 282 11.49 4.48 10.81
N ILE A 283 10.67 3.46 10.58
CA ILE A 283 10.07 3.20 9.27
C ILE A 283 9.20 4.37 8.81
N ASN A 284 8.31 4.88 9.67
CA ASN A 284 7.47 6.04 9.33
C ASN A 284 8.31 7.30 9.04
N SER A 285 9.35 7.54 9.83
CA SER A 285 10.27 8.66 9.62
C SER A 285 11.08 8.53 8.34
N LEU A 286 11.51 7.30 7.99
CA LEU A 286 12.19 7.00 6.73
C LEU A 286 11.25 7.19 5.53
N VAL A 287 10.01 6.73 5.62
CA VAL A 287 9.01 6.91 4.54
C VAL A 287 8.75 8.39 4.31
N ASN A 288 8.50 9.18 5.37
CA ASN A 288 8.36 10.63 5.26
C ASN A 288 9.63 11.31 4.74
N GLY A 289 10.80 10.81 5.16
CA GLY A 289 12.10 11.24 4.64
C GLY A 289 12.22 10.98 3.14
N VAL A 290 11.89 9.79 2.65
CA VAL A 290 11.87 9.45 1.23
C VAL A 290 10.91 10.34 0.46
N TYR A 291 9.74 10.66 1.02
CA TYR A 291 8.84 11.64 0.42
C TYR A 291 9.44 13.05 0.34
N ALA A 292 10.17 13.48 1.36
CA ALA A 292 10.87 14.76 1.34
C ALA A 292 12.06 14.77 0.35
N PHE A 293 12.83 13.68 0.26
CA PHE A 293 13.91 13.52 -0.71
C PHE A 293 13.42 13.42 -2.16
N GLY A 294 12.27 12.79 -2.39
CA GLY A 294 11.63 12.72 -3.71
C GLY A 294 11.42 14.12 -4.31
N PHE A 295 10.99 15.08 -3.47
CA PHE A 295 10.86 16.48 -3.87
C PHE A 295 12.21 17.09 -4.31
N LEU A 296 13.30 16.83 -3.59
CA LEU A 296 14.63 17.34 -3.94
C LEU A 296 15.11 16.85 -5.31
N PHE A 297 14.82 15.61 -5.67
CA PHE A 297 15.30 15.08 -6.95
C PHE A 297 14.54 15.63 -8.16
N MET A 298 13.36 16.22 -7.95
CA MET A 298 12.55 16.80 -9.03
C MET A 298 12.81 18.29 -9.28
N LEU A 299 13.20 19.06 -8.26
CA LEU A 299 13.51 20.48 -8.37
C LEU A 299 14.73 20.89 -9.23
N PRO A 300 15.86 20.13 -9.32
CA PRO A 300 17.02 20.57 -10.11
C PRO A 300 16.66 20.75 -11.58
N GLN A 301 15.80 19.89 -12.12
CA GLN A 301 15.38 19.98 -13.51
C GLN A 301 14.61 21.29 -13.77
N LEU A 302 13.69 21.67 -12.88
CA LEU A 302 12.96 22.94 -12.96
C LEU A 302 13.90 24.14 -12.87
N PHE A 303 14.89 24.08 -11.97
CA PHE A 303 15.87 25.15 -11.80
C PHE A 303 16.74 25.34 -13.05
N VAL A 304 17.23 24.24 -13.63
CA VAL A 304 18.04 24.27 -14.86
C VAL A 304 17.23 24.82 -16.03
N ASN A 305 15.97 24.42 -16.17
CA ASN A 305 15.07 24.96 -17.20
C ASN A 305 14.88 26.48 -17.06
N TYR A 306 14.71 26.97 -15.83
CA TYR A 306 14.58 28.39 -15.57
C TYR A 306 15.86 29.18 -15.87
N LYS A 307 17.03 28.64 -15.51
CA LYS A 307 18.34 29.27 -15.73
C LYS A 307 18.69 29.34 -17.22
N LEU A 308 18.55 28.22 -17.92
CA LEU A 308 18.91 28.11 -19.34
C LEU A 308 17.83 28.64 -20.28
N LYS A 309 16.66 29.03 -19.74
CA LYS A 309 15.52 29.54 -20.52
C LYS A 309 15.14 28.61 -21.68
N SER A 310 15.27 27.30 -21.47
CA SER A 310 14.91 26.25 -22.42
C SER A 310 14.43 25.01 -21.67
N VAL A 311 13.64 24.16 -22.32
CA VAL A 311 13.19 22.88 -21.76
C VAL A 311 13.73 21.72 -22.58
N ALA A 312 14.35 20.74 -21.93
CA ALA A 312 14.88 19.58 -22.63
C ALA A 312 13.77 18.77 -23.31
N HIS A 313 14.01 18.31 -24.54
CA HIS A 313 13.00 17.56 -25.27
C HIS A 313 12.66 16.22 -24.60
N LEU A 314 11.37 16.02 -24.30
CA LEU A 314 10.80 14.75 -23.87
C LEU A 314 9.91 14.16 -24.99
N PRO A 315 10.03 12.85 -25.32
CA PRO A 315 9.13 12.20 -26.26
C PRO A 315 7.67 12.35 -25.87
N TRP A 316 6.80 12.58 -26.85
CA TRP A 316 5.37 12.79 -26.60
C TRP A 316 4.71 11.64 -25.81
N LYS A 317 5.10 10.39 -26.10
CA LYS A 317 4.60 9.20 -25.37
C LYS A 317 4.96 9.22 -23.89
N ALA A 318 6.25 9.44 -23.57
CA ALA A 318 6.72 9.51 -22.19
C ALA A 318 6.08 10.68 -21.43
N PHE A 319 5.90 11.82 -22.12
CA PHE A 319 5.24 12.99 -21.55
C PHE A 319 3.79 12.69 -21.20
N MET A 320 3.09 12.01 -22.11
CA MET A 320 1.69 11.66 -21.94
C MET A 320 1.49 10.65 -20.80
N TYR A 321 2.38 9.65 -20.66
CA TYR A 321 2.33 8.71 -19.54
C TYR A 321 2.53 9.42 -18.20
N LYS A 322 3.50 10.34 -18.12
CA LYS A 322 3.72 11.17 -16.93
C LYS A 322 2.48 12.01 -16.60
N ALA A 323 1.88 12.65 -17.60
CA ALA A 323 0.68 13.47 -17.42
C ALA A 323 -0.53 12.65 -16.93
N PHE A 324 -0.73 11.45 -17.48
CA PHE A 324 -1.83 10.58 -17.06
C PHE A 324 -1.63 10.03 -15.65
N ASN A 325 -0.41 9.65 -15.27
CA ASN A 325 -0.12 9.19 -13.91
C ASN A 325 -0.43 10.28 -12.88
N THR A 326 0.09 11.50 -13.08
CA THR A 326 -0.19 12.69 -12.27
C THR A 326 -1.70 12.97 -12.17
N PHE A 327 -2.41 12.99 -13.30
CA PHE A 327 -3.85 13.26 -13.32
C PHE A 327 -4.67 12.18 -12.58
N ILE A 328 -4.30 10.91 -12.76
CA ILE A 328 -4.92 9.77 -12.07
C ILE A 328 -4.71 9.95 -10.55
N ASP A 329 -3.48 10.16 -10.10
CA ASP A 329 -3.14 10.26 -8.68
C ASP A 329 -3.89 11.39 -7.98
N ASP A 330 -4.06 12.56 -8.62
CA ASP A 330 -4.85 13.69 -8.13
C ASP A 330 -6.33 13.35 -7.93
N VAL A 331 -6.94 12.72 -8.95
CA VAL A 331 -8.34 12.29 -8.91
C VAL A 331 -8.56 11.27 -7.78
N PHE A 332 -7.60 10.36 -7.55
CA PHE A 332 -7.71 9.35 -6.50
C PHE A 332 -7.39 9.86 -5.11
N ALA A 333 -6.46 10.79 -4.96
CA ALA A 333 -6.19 11.44 -3.69
C ALA A 333 -7.42 12.22 -3.17
N PHE A 334 -8.36 12.57 -4.06
CA PHE A 334 -9.65 13.19 -3.70
C PHE A 334 -10.77 12.18 -3.44
N ILE A 335 -10.87 11.12 -4.25
CA ILE A 335 -11.97 10.14 -4.17
C ILE A 335 -11.75 9.08 -3.09
N ILE A 336 -10.51 8.62 -2.91
CA ILE A 336 -10.17 7.49 -2.04
C ILE A 336 -9.45 8.02 -0.79
N THR A 337 -9.79 7.47 0.38
CA THR A 337 -9.13 7.81 1.64
C THR A 337 -7.70 7.26 1.67
N MET A 338 -6.75 8.04 1.16
CA MET A 338 -5.32 7.73 1.21
C MET A 338 -4.66 8.32 2.47
N PRO A 339 -3.57 7.72 2.97
CA PRO A 339 -2.74 8.32 4.01
C PRO A 339 -2.30 9.73 3.62
N THR A 340 -2.30 10.65 4.58
CA THR A 340 -1.98 12.08 4.33
C THR A 340 -0.58 12.29 3.76
N SER A 341 0.40 11.48 4.16
CA SER A 341 1.77 11.50 3.62
C SER A 341 1.81 11.14 2.14
N HIS A 342 1.04 10.13 1.72
CA HIS A 342 0.91 9.76 0.32
C HIS A 342 0.20 10.83 -0.49
N ARG A 343 -0.89 11.43 0.04
CA ARG A 343 -1.59 12.55 -0.62
C ARG A 343 -0.67 13.74 -0.84
N LEU A 344 0.16 14.07 0.15
CA LEU A 344 1.16 15.14 0.01
C LEU A 344 2.23 14.78 -1.04
N ALA A 345 2.60 13.50 -1.14
CA ALA A 345 3.55 13.02 -2.15
C ALA A 345 2.98 13.07 -3.58
N CYS A 346 1.69 12.76 -3.78
CA CYS A 346 1.03 12.98 -5.07
C CYS A 346 0.99 14.48 -5.39
N PHE A 347 0.43 15.28 -4.47
CA PHE A 347 0.28 16.73 -4.64
C PHE A 347 1.59 17.44 -5.00
N ARG A 348 2.72 17.03 -4.41
CA ARG A 348 4.03 17.63 -4.75
C ARG A 348 4.40 17.35 -6.22
N ASP A 349 4.13 16.13 -6.71
CA ASP A 349 4.49 15.68 -8.06
C ASP A 349 3.63 16.45 -9.07
N ASP A 350 2.38 16.75 -8.72
CA ASP A 350 1.45 17.57 -9.51
C ASP A 350 1.89 19.03 -9.59
N VAL A 351 2.27 19.65 -8.47
CA VAL A 351 2.81 21.03 -8.44
C VAL A 351 4.07 21.13 -9.30
N VAL A 352 5.00 20.18 -9.16
CA VAL A 352 6.22 20.13 -9.99
C VAL A 352 5.86 19.98 -11.47
N PHE A 353 4.90 19.11 -11.79
CA PHE A 353 4.46 18.89 -13.16
C PHE A 353 3.80 20.15 -13.77
N LEU A 354 2.95 20.86 -13.03
CA LEU A 354 2.35 22.11 -13.48
C LEU A 354 3.41 23.20 -13.73
N VAL A 355 4.40 23.34 -12.85
CA VAL A 355 5.52 24.26 -13.07
C VAL A 355 6.32 23.86 -14.30
N TYR A 356 6.54 22.57 -14.53
CA TYR A 356 7.18 22.08 -15.74
C TYR A 356 6.37 22.43 -17.01
N LEU A 357 5.04 22.26 -17.00
CA LEU A 357 4.17 22.65 -18.11
C LEU A 357 4.27 24.15 -18.39
N TYR A 358 4.22 24.96 -17.34
CA TYR A 358 4.38 26.41 -17.45
C TYR A 358 5.74 26.79 -18.07
N GLN A 359 6.83 26.18 -17.62
CA GLN A 359 8.16 26.38 -18.20
C GLN A 359 8.24 25.96 -19.66
N ARG A 360 7.58 24.84 -20.03
CA ARG A 360 7.53 24.36 -21.42
C ARG A 360 6.71 25.27 -22.32
N TRP A 361 5.71 25.97 -21.78
CA TRP A 361 4.95 26.97 -22.52
C TRP A 361 5.76 28.26 -22.72
N LEU A 362 6.51 28.70 -21.70
CA LEU A 362 7.29 29.95 -21.74
C LEU A 362 8.62 29.83 -22.50
N TYR A 363 9.29 28.67 -22.42
CA TYR A 363 10.63 28.47 -22.96
C TYR A 363 10.62 27.50 -24.15
N PRO A 364 11.44 27.75 -25.19
CA PRO A 364 11.55 26.85 -26.34
C PRO A 364 12.07 25.47 -25.93
N VAL A 365 11.59 24.44 -26.64
CA VAL A 365 12.04 23.05 -26.44
C VAL A 365 13.37 22.85 -27.14
N ASP A 366 14.41 22.58 -26.36
CA ASP A 366 15.76 22.36 -26.82
C ASP A 366 16.03 20.86 -26.98
N LYS A 367 16.26 20.44 -28.22
CA LYS A 367 16.59 19.05 -28.58
C LYS A 367 18.05 18.71 -28.32
N THR A 368 18.94 19.70 -28.24
CA THR A 368 20.37 19.51 -27.98
C THR A 368 20.67 19.23 -26.51
N ARG A 369 19.70 19.52 -25.62
CA ARG A 369 19.85 19.31 -24.18
C ARG A 369 19.55 17.89 -23.74
N VAL A 370 20.38 17.43 -22.82
CA VAL A 370 20.20 16.18 -22.10
C VAL A 370 18.92 16.25 -21.26
N ASN A 371 17.93 15.45 -21.62
CA ASN A 371 16.67 15.33 -20.87
C ASN A 371 16.84 14.52 -19.57
N GLU A 372 15.75 14.39 -18.80
CA GLU A 372 15.70 13.60 -17.54
C GLU A 372 16.18 12.16 -17.73
N TYR A 373 16.17 11.61 -18.94
CA TYR A 373 16.65 10.27 -19.29
C TYR A 373 18.12 10.23 -19.74
N GLY A 374 18.82 11.37 -19.75
CA GLY A 374 20.23 11.44 -20.11
C GLY A 374 20.48 11.55 -21.62
N VAL A 375 19.57 12.15 -22.42
CA VAL A 375 19.69 12.20 -23.90
C VAL A 375 19.48 13.57 -24.49
N SER A 376 20.37 13.93 -25.42
CA SER A 376 20.22 14.98 -26.41
C SER A 376 19.80 14.35 -27.74
N TYR A 377 18.75 14.87 -28.38
CA TYR A 377 18.19 14.38 -29.64
C TYR A 377 18.89 14.93 -30.90
N ASP A 378 19.88 15.81 -30.73
CA ASP A 378 20.63 16.45 -31.84
C ASP A 378 22.10 15.99 -31.94
N GLU A 379 22.48 14.86 -31.33
CA GLU A 379 23.77 14.22 -31.65
C GLU A 379 23.75 13.74 -33.12
N LYS A 380 24.15 14.63 -34.05
CA LYS A 380 24.59 14.22 -35.38
C LYS A 380 25.64 13.11 -35.18
N PRO A 381 25.51 11.95 -35.84
CA PRO A 381 26.49 10.89 -35.70
C PRO A 381 27.85 11.47 -36.06
N LYS A 382 28.81 11.45 -35.12
CA LYS A 382 30.20 11.79 -35.43
C LYS A 382 30.62 10.89 -36.60
N GLY A 383 30.75 11.49 -37.77
CA GLY A 383 31.23 10.82 -38.97
C GLY A 383 32.56 10.16 -38.63
N LYS A 384 32.69 8.87 -38.98
CA LYS A 384 33.97 8.18 -38.97
C LYS A 384 34.95 9.03 -39.77
N SER A 385 36.06 9.48 -39.17
CA SER A 385 37.14 10.03 -39.99
C SER A 385 37.69 8.85 -40.81
N HIS A 386 37.49 8.88 -42.12
CA HIS A 386 38.30 8.09 -43.02
C HIS A 386 39.77 8.46 -42.75
N LYS A 387 40.56 7.48 -42.31
CA LYS A 387 42.00 7.52 -42.50
C LYS A 387 42.24 6.91 -43.87
N ASP A 388 42.71 7.73 -44.79
CA ASP A 388 43.35 7.29 -46.02
C ASP A 388 44.69 6.61 -45.70
#